data_AF-A0A2G8Y3A8-F1
#
_entry.id   AF-A0A2G8Y3A8-F1
#
_cell.length_a   1.000
_cell.length_b   1.000
_cell.length_c   1.000
_cell.angle_alpha   90.00
_cell.angle_beta   90.00
_cell.angle_gamma   90.00
#
_symmetry.space_group_name_H-M   'P 1'
#
loop_
_entity.id
_entity.type
_entity.pdbx_description
1 polymer ?
#
loop_
_entity_poly.entity_id
_entity_poly.type
_entity_poly.pdbx_seq_one_letter_code
_entity_poly.pdbx_strand_id
1 'polypeptide(L)'
;MLVSFRLRADALTKEGVTAGDVITIDKSTGKVTRVGRGFSRAKDYDAVGPATRFVQCPEGELQKRKEVVHSVTLHEIDVINSRAQGFLALFAGDTGEIKSEVREQIDQKVADWRAEGKAEVVP
;
A
#
# COMPACT_ATOMS: atom_id res chain seq x y z
N MET A 1 7.24 -3.74 25.51
CA MET A 1 7.32 -4.32 24.14
C MET A 1 6.24 -5.39 23.86
N LEU A 2 5.06 -5.35 24.50
CA LEU A 2 3.99 -6.36 24.31
C LEU A 2 2.83 -5.87 23.41
N VAL A 3 2.75 -4.58 23.12
CA VAL A 3 1.63 -3.98 22.36
C VAL A 3 1.75 -4.22 20.85
N SER A 4 2.97 -4.37 20.31
CA SER A 4 3.21 -4.51 18.85
C SER A 4 2.96 -5.93 18.30
N PHE A 5 2.87 -6.95 19.15
CA PHE A 5 2.60 -8.33 18.70
C PHE A 5 1.11 -8.64 18.52
N ARG A 6 0.22 -8.04 19.33
CA ARG A 6 -1.24 -8.31 19.24
C ARG A 6 -1.85 -7.81 17.93
N LEU A 7 -1.51 -6.60 17.49
CA LEU A 7 -2.07 -6.00 16.26
C LEU A 7 -1.76 -6.80 14.98
N ARG A 8 -0.70 -7.60 14.98
CA ARG A 8 -0.33 -8.42 13.81
C ARG A 8 -1.19 -9.67 13.66
N ALA A 9 -1.72 -10.21 14.76
CA ALA A 9 -2.59 -11.39 14.73
C ALA A 9 -3.95 -11.07 14.09
N ASP A 10 -4.49 -9.88 14.35
CA ASP A 10 -5.76 -9.43 13.77
C ASP A 10 -5.66 -9.26 12.25
N ALA A 11 -4.54 -8.71 11.75
CA ALA A 11 -4.30 -8.55 10.32
C ALA A 11 -4.19 -9.90 9.57
N LEU A 12 -3.55 -10.90 10.19
CA LEU A 12 -3.47 -12.26 9.63
C LEU A 12 -4.85 -12.93 9.55
N THR A 13 -5.68 -12.73 10.58
CA THR A 13 -7.03 -13.28 10.65
C THR A 13 -7.95 -12.61 9.64
N LYS A 14 -7.84 -11.28 9.48
CA LYS A 14 -8.58 -10.49 8.49
C LYS A 14 -8.29 -10.90 7.04
N GLU A 15 -7.02 -11.17 6.73
CA GLU A 15 -6.59 -11.63 5.40
C GLU A 15 -6.82 -13.14 5.18
N GLY A 16 -7.33 -13.86 6.18
CA GLY A 16 -7.61 -15.30 6.09
C GLY A 16 -6.36 -16.12 5.78
N VAL A 17 -5.22 -15.76 6.38
CA VAL A 17 -3.94 -16.43 6.12
C VAL A 17 -3.92 -17.80 6.77
N THR A 18 -3.59 -18.81 5.99
CA THR A 18 -3.50 -20.21 6.42
C THR A 18 -2.09 -20.78 6.22
N ALA A 19 -1.78 -21.87 6.92
CA ALA A 19 -0.48 -22.54 6.78
C ALA A 19 -0.28 -23.05 5.35
N GLY A 20 0.74 -22.52 4.66
CA GLY A 20 1.02 -22.81 3.25
C GLY A 20 0.82 -21.62 2.32
N ASP A 21 0.26 -20.51 2.82
CA ASP A 21 0.17 -19.27 2.07
C ASP A 21 1.49 -18.49 2.12
N VAL A 22 1.83 -17.86 1.00
CA VAL A 22 2.96 -16.95 0.87
C VAL A 22 2.43 -15.54 1.07
N ILE A 23 2.97 -14.87 2.09
CA ILE A 23 2.56 -13.53 2.49
C ILE A 23 3.74 -12.55 2.43
N THR A 24 3.42 -11.28 2.24
CA THR A 24 4.35 -10.17 2.43
C THR A 24 3.88 -9.34 3.61
N ILE A 25 4.83 -8.93 4.46
CA ILE A 25 4.56 -8.11 5.63
C ILE A 25 5.43 -6.87 5.51
N ASP A 26 4.79 -5.71 5.46
CA ASP A 26 5.50 -4.44 5.60
C ASP A 26 5.71 -4.15 7.09
N LYS A 27 6.97 -4.12 7.52
CA LYS A 27 7.35 -3.89 8.92
C LYS A 27 6.96 -2.50 9.42
N SER A 28 6.91 -1.51 8.55
CA SER A 28 6.65 -0.11 8.90
C SER A 28 5.16 0.16 9.11
N THR A 29 4.33 -0.35 8.21
CA THR A 29 2.86 -0.15 8.24
C THR A 29 2.12 -1.27 8.98
N GLY A 30 2.75 -2.43 9.15
CA GLY A 30 2.10 -3.64 9.68
C GLY A 30 1.11 -4.28 8.70
N LYS A 31 1.06 -3.81 7.44
CA LYS A 31 0.17 -4.37 6.42
C LYS A 31 0.64 -5.77 6.03
N VAL A 32 -0.30 -6.72 6.11
CA VAL A 32 -0.13 -8.08 5.60
C VAL A 32 -0.79 -8.14 4.22
N THR A 33 -0.14 -8.77 3.26
CA THR A 33 -0.70 -8.98 1.92
C THR A 33 -0.43 -10.41 1.47
N ARG A 34 -1.50 -11.15 1.16
CA ARG A 34 -1.40 -12.53 0.65
C ARG A 34 -1.00 -12.50 -0.82
N VAL A 35 0.20 -13.01 -1.11
CA VAL A 35 0.76 -13.07 -2.48
C VAL A 35 0.21 -14.27 -3.24
N GLY A 36 0.00 -15.40 -2.54
CA GLY A 36 -0.53 -16.62 -3.12
C GLY A 36 -0.34 -17.82 -2.21
N ARG A 37 -0.48 -19.02 -2.78
CA ARG A 37 -0.21 -20.30 -2.08
C ARG A 37 1.06 -20.95 -2.62
N GLY A 38 1.86 -21.54 -1.73
CA GLY A 38 3.09 -22.22 -2.12
C GLY A 38 2.84 -23.48 -2.95
N PHE A 39 3.61 -23.67 -4.03
CA PHE A 39 3.49 -24.85 -4.90
C PHE A 39 3.70 -26.20 -4.18
N SER A 40 4.43 -26.22 -3.07
CA SER A 40 4.72 -27.45 -2.31
C SER A 40 3.48 -28.15 -1.74
N ARG A 41 2.33 -27.45 -1.66
CA ARG A 41 1.03 -28.01 -1.21
C ARG A 41 -0.07 -27.93 -2.27
N ALA A 42 0.29 -27.68 -3.53
CA ALA A 42 -0.69 -27.55 -4.62
C ALA A 42 -1.39 -28.88 -4.97
N LYS A 43 -0.82 -30.04 -4.59
CA LYS A 43 -1.36 -31.37 -4.91
C LYS A 43 -2.41 -31.90 -3.94
N ASP A 44 -2.53 -31.35 -2.73
CA ASP A 44 -3.41 -31.91 -1.69
C ASP A 44 -4.83 -31.34 -1.71
N TYR A 45 -5.11 -30.36 -2.57
CA TYR A 45 -6.42 -29.74 -2.69
C TYR A 45 -6.84 -29.71 -4.16
N ASP A 46 -7.65 -30.69 -4.57
CA ASP A 46 -8.24 -30.81 -5.91
C ASP A 46 -9.43 -29.83 -6.12
N ALA A 47 -9.79 -29.07 -5.08
CA ALA A 47 -10.92 -28.13 -5.05
C ALA A 47 -10.45 -26.69 -4.80
N VAL A 48 -9.53 -26.20 -5.62
CA VAL A 48 -9.08 -24.80 -5.52
C VAL A 48 -9.88 -23.96 -6.52
N GLY A 49 -10.72 -23.07 -6.01
CA GLY A 49 -11.50 -22.16 -6.87
C GLY A 49 -10.58 -21.35 -7.80
N PRO A 50 -11.11 -20.86 -8.94
CA PRO A 50 -10.35 -20.23 -10.03
C PRO A 50 -9.52 -18.98 -9.65
N ALA A 51 -9.61 -18.53 -8.40
CA ALA A 51 -8.95 -17.34 -7.87
C ALA A 51 -7.62 -17.59 -7.12
N THR A 52 -7.18 -18.84 -6.96
CA THR A 52 -5.98 -19.11 -6.15
C THR A 52 -4.71 -19.04 -6.98
N ARG A 53 -3.94 -17.98 -6.77
CA ARG A 53 -2.63 -17.79 -7.39
C ARG A 53 -1.58 -18.64 -6.67
N PHE A 54 -0.97 -19.58 -7.38
CA PHE A 54 0.18 -20.32 -6.87
C PHE A 54 1.46 -19.55 -7.12
N VAL A 55 2.32 -19.47 -6.11
CA VAL A 55 3.58 -18.74 -6.17
C VAL A 55 4.71 -19.61 -5.63
N GLN A 56 5.90 -19.47 -6.22
CA GLN A 56 7.08 -20.15 -5.73
C GLN A 56 7.43 -19.61 -4.34
N CYS A 57 7.92 -20.49 -3.48
CA CYS A 57 8.45 -20.07 -2.20
C CYS A 57 9.57 -19.06 -2.43
N PRO A 58 9.53 -17.86 -1.82
CA PRO A 58 10.59 -16.89 -1.99
C PRO A 58 11.91 -17.46 -1.48
N GLU A 59 12.96 -17.33 -2.28
CA GLU A 59 14.30 -17.81 -1.96
C GLU A 59 15.22 -16.64 -1.54
N GLY A 60 16.19 -16.93 -0.67
CA GLY A 60 17.14 -15.95 -0.13
C GLY A 60 16.65 -15.24 1.13
N GLU A 61 17.12 -14.01 1.35
CA GLU A 61 16.79 -13.24 2.56
C GLU A 61 15.29 -12.89 2.62
N LEU A 62 14.66 -13.23 3.76
CA LEU A 62 13.24 -12.97 4.01
C LEU A 62 12.95 -11.48 4.26
N GLN A 63 13.92 -10.73 4.79
CA GLN A 63 13.76 -9.31 5.07
C GLN A 63 14.59 -8.49 4.09
N LYS A 64 13.94 -7.90 3.09
CA LYS A 64 14.57 -6.99 2.13
C LYS A 64 14.04 -5.58 2.31
N ARG A 65 14.92 -4.58 2.24
CA ARG A 65 14.52 -3.17 2.17
C ARG A 65 14.19 -2.86 0.72
N LYS A 66 12.91 -2.64 0.43
CA LYS A 66 12.44 -2.22 -0.89
C LYS A 66 12.16 -0.72 -0.85
N GLU A 67 12.83 0.02 -1.73
CA GLU A 67 12.46 1.42 -1.99
C GLU A 67 11.35 1.41 -3.05
N VAL A 68 10.26 2.11 -2.74
CA VAL A 68 9.11 2.23 -3.65
C VAL A 68 8.95 3.71 -3.97
N VAL A 69 9.28 4.06 -5.21
CA VAL A 69 9.07 5.41 -5.75
C VAL A 69 7.61 5.52 -6.18
N HIS A 70 6.91 6.52 -5.64
CA HIS A 70 5.53 6.84 -6.02
C HIS A 70 5.53 8.21 -6.71
N SER A 71 5.09 8.24 -7.96
CA SER A 71 4.82 9.48 -8.68
C SER A 71 3.37 9.89 -8.46
N VAL A 72 3.15 11.11 -7.98
CA VAL A 72 1.82 11.71 -7.82
C VAL A 72 1.81 13.07 -8.49
N THR A 73 0.66 13.45 -9.04
CA THR A 73 0.46 14.76 -9.67
C THR A 73 0.06 15.81 -8.63
N LEU A 74 0.34 17.09 -8.90
CA LEU A 74 -0.10 18.18 -8.03
C LEU A 74 -1.62 18.19 -7.86
N HIS A 75 -2.37 17.88 -8.93
CA HIS A 75 -3.82 17.79 -8.89
C HIS A 75 -4.32 16.70 -7.92
N GLU A 76 -3.69 15.53 -7.90
CA GLU A 76 -4.05 14.47 -6.96
C GLU A 76 -3.83 14.91 -5.51
N ILE A 77 -2.73 15.63 -5.24
CA ILE A 77 -2.43 16.18 -3.92
C ILE A 77 -3.51 17.20 -3.52
N ASP A 78 -3.91 18.10 -4.43
CA ASP A 78 -4.96 19.08 -4.19
C ASP A 78 -6.30 18.42 -3.85
N VAL A 79 -6.71 17.42 -4.64
CA VAL A 79 -7.98 16.70 -4.43
C VAL A 79 -8.00 15.98 -3.08
N ILE A 80 -6.89 15.30 -2.72
CA ILE A 80 -6.76 14.61 -1.43
C ILE A 80 -6.91 15.61 -0.26
N ASN A 81 -6.29 16.78 -0.35
CA ASN A 81 -6.26 17.75 0.75
C ASN A 81 -7.52 18.64 0.81
N SER A 82 -8.31 18.72 -0.26
CA SER A 82 -9.54 19.52 -0.30
C SER A 82 -10.75 18.85 0.37
N ARG A 83 -10.76 17.52 0.55
CA ARG A 83 -11.93 16.75 1.04
C ARG A 83 -11.57 15.76 2.15
N ALA A 84 -12.51 15.54 3.08
CA ALA A 84 -12.38 14.55 4.16
C ALA A 84 -12.28 13.08 3.68
N GLN A 85 -12.69 12.80 2.43
CA GLN A 85 -12.55 11.51 1.74
C GLN A 85 -11.84 11.69 0.39
N GLY A 86 -10.86 12.60 0.31
CA GLY A 86 -10.23 13.00 -0.94
C GLY A 86 -9.57 11.85 -1.72
N PHE A 87 -9.15 10.77 -1.06
CA PHE A 87 -8.63 9.57 -1.74
C PHE A 87 -9.69 8.85 -2.60
N LEU A 88 -10.94 8.75 -2.14
CA LEU A 88 -12.02 8.12 -2.92
C LEU A 88 -12.45 9.00 -4.10
N ALA A 89 -12.36 10.32 -3.95
CA ALA A 89 -12.70 11.27 -4.99
C ALA A 89 -11.81 11.13 -6.25
N LEU A 90 -10.56 10.68 -6.08
CA LEU A 90 -9.67 10.36 -7.20
C LEU A 90 -10.24 9.30 -8.15
N PHE A 91 -11.00 8.34 -7.61
CA PHE A 91 -11.57 7.24 -8.39
C PHE A 91 -13.04 7.49 -8.78
N ALA A 92 -13.74 8.36 -8.06
CA ALA A 92 -15.15 8.65 -8.29
C ALA A 92 -15.38 9.71 -9.40
N GLY A 93 -14.36 10.48 -9.79
CA GLY A 93 -14.46 11.52 -10.82
C GLY A 93 -15.18 12.80 -10.38
N ASP A 94 -15.86 12.78 -9.23
CA ASP A 94 -16.41 13.98 -8.58
C ASP A 94 -15.33 14.68 -7.73
N THR A 95 -14.34 15.26 -8.40
CA THR A 95 -13.29 16.05 -7.74
C THR A 95 -13.82 17.41 -7.27
N GLY A 96 -14.84 17.95 -7.94
CA GLY A 96 -15.41 19.28 -7.70
C GLY A 96 -14.40 20.42 -7.86
N GLU A 97 -14.81 21.63 -7.48
CA GLU A 97 -13.93 22.79 -7.48
C GLU A 97 -13.03 22.82 -6.26
N ILE A 98 -11.73 23.03 -6.50
CA ILE A 98 -10.70 23.13 -5.47
C ILE A 98 -10.50 24.62 -5.16
N LYS A 99 -10.65 25.00 -3.89
CA LYS A 99 -10.40 26.37 -3.43
C LYS A 99 -8.94 26.78 -3.73
N SER A 100 -8.75 28.01 -4.16
CA SER A 100 -7.42 28.59 -4.42
C SER A 100 -6.49 28.50 -3.20
N GLU A 101 -7.03 28.72 -2.00
CA GLU A 101 -6.28 28.60 -0.74
C GLU A 101 -5.62 27.24 -0.54
N VAL A 102 -6.27 26.14 -0.97
CA VAL A 102 -5.69 24.79 -0.86
C VAL A 102 -4.53 24.65 -1.83
N ARG A 103 -4.70 25.12 -3.07
CA ARG A 103 -3.64 25.07 -4.10
C ARG A 103 -2.40 25.83 -3.66
N GLU A 104 -2.56 27.06 -3.16
CA GLU A 104 -1.45 27.87 -2.65
C GLU A 104 -0.71 27.19 -1.49
N GLN A 105 -1.45 26.55 -0.58
CA GLN A 105 -0.86 25.77 0.51
C GLN A 105 -0.10 24.53 0.01
N ILE A 106 -0.59 23.85 -1.03
CA ILE A 106 0.08 22.70 -1.62
C ILE A 106 1.34 23.15 -2.38
N ASP A 107 1.26 24.22 -3.17
CA ASP A 107 2.41 24.78 -3.89
C ASP A 107 3.54 25.15 -2.92
N GLN A 108 3.21 25.79 -1.79
CA GLN A 108 4.19 26.10 -0.75
C GLN A 108 4.80 24.83 -0.15
N LYS A 109 3.98 23.84 0.23
CA LYS A 109 4.48 22.57 0.78
C LYS A 109 5.37 21.80 -0.19
N VAL A 110 5.03 21.79 -1.49
CA VAL A 110 5.82 21.12 -2.51
C VAL A 110 7.15 21.85 -2.72
N ALA A 111 7.15 23.19 -2.69
CA ALA A 111 8.38 23.98 -2.70
C ALA A 111 9.28 23.65 -1.49
N ASP A 112 8.69 23.54 -0.30
CA ASP A 112 9.41 23.17 0.92
C ASP A 112 9.96 21.73 0.83
N TRP A 113 9.17 20.76 0.38
CA TRP A 113 9.63 19.37 0.19
C TRP A 113 10.74 19.25 -0.85
N ARG A 114 10.71 20.09 -1.89
CA ARG A 114 11.79 20.19 -2.87
C ARG A 114 13.05 20.77 -2.24
N ALA A 115 12.93 21.83 -1.44
CA ALA A 115 14.06 22.46 -0.76
C ALA A 115 14.72 21.53 0.28
N GLU A 116 13.92 20.72 0.98
CA GLU A 116 14.37 19.72 1.94
C GLU A 116 14.93 18.43 1.30
N GLY A 117 14.82 18.28 -0.03
CA GLY A 117 15.23 17.07 -0.75
C GLY A 117 14.35 15.84 -0.48
N LYS A 118 13.12 16.05 0.00
CA LYS A 118 12.15 14.97 0.27
C LYS A 118 11.34 14.57 -0.97
N ALA A 119 11.24 15.45 -1.97
CA ALA A 119 10.53 15.20 -3.21
C ALA A 119 11.26 15.82 -4.41
N GLU A 120 11.10 15.20 -5.57
CA GLU A 120 11.58 15.71 -6.86
C GLU A 120 10.37 15.99 -7.77
N VAL A 121 10.40 17.13 -8.47
CA VAL A 121 9.37 17.48 -9.45
C VAL A 121 9.80 16.94 -10.81
N VAL A 122 9.02 15.98 -11.33
CA VAL A 122 9.23 15.37 -12.64
C VAL A 122 8.29 16.04 -13.65
N PRO A 123 8.75 16.39 -14.87
CA PRO A 123 7.93 17.03 -15.91
C PRO A 123 6.86 16.12 -16.52
#